data_AF-A0AAP9DQB6-F1
#
_entry.id   AF-A0AAP9DQB6-F1
#
_cell.length_a   1.000
_cell.length_b   1.000
_cell.length_c   1.000
_cell.angle_alpha   90.00
_cell.angle_beta   90.00
_cell.angle_gamma   90.00
#
_symmetry.space_group_name_H-M   'P 1'
#
loop_
_entity.id
_entity.type
_entity.pdbx_description
1 polymer ?
#
loop_
_entity_poly.entity_id
_entity_poly.type
_entity_poly.pdbx_seq_one_letter_code
_entity_poly.pdbx_strand_id
1 'polypeptide(L)'
;MYWTRFWERSSVSLPDPLLEDLWHINLYAIACSSEGGRMAEQACGLNGLWDIKQPTKWGSMWYWDVNIQAAFWPLYTTNHLEIAEVFHDGLLSYADEAERMARNFTGWTASRAIIRMRCTTVSGPGARNFCGTITATAWTGNS
;
A
#
# COMPACT_ATOMS: atom_id res chain seq x y z
N MET A 1 -16.59 -5.40 22.20
CA MET A 1 -16.19 -4.00 21.95
C MET A 1 -14.93 -4.03 21.10
N TYR A 2 -14.97 -3.56 19.85
CA TYR A 2 -13.87 -3.68 18.87
C TYR A 2 -12.69 -2.78 19.24
N TRP A 3 -12.94 -1.48 19.43
CA TRP A 3 -11.91 -0.48 19.74
C TRP A 3 -11.15 -0.75 21.04
N THR A 4 -11.81 -1.32 22.04
CA THR A 4 -11.14 -1.73 23.28
C THR A 4 -10.02 -2.75 22.98
N ARG A 5 -10.32 -3.79 22.21
CA ARG A 5 -9.32 -4.81 21.81
C ARG A 5 -8.25 -4.25 20.88
N PHE A 6 -8.63 -3.29 20.05
CA PHE A 6 -7.70 -2.59 19.16
C PHE A 6 -6.64 -1.84 19.98
N TRP A 7 -7.08 -0.96 20.89
CA TRP A 7 -6.18 -0.13 21.69
C TRP A 7 -5.44 -0.91 22.78
N GLU A 8 -5.97 -2.04 23.26
CA GLU A 8 -5.25 -2.95 24.16
C GLU A 8 -3.92 -3.46 23.57
N ARG A 9 -3.77 -3.48 22.24
CA ARG A 9 -2.56 -3.97 21.54
C ARG A 9 -1.60 -2.85 21.13
N SER A 10 -2.08 -1.62 20.97
CA SER A 10 -1.37 -0.55 20.25
C SER A 10 -1.39 0.84 20.90
N SER A 11 -2.09 1.01 22.01
CA SER A 11 -2.07 2.28 22.77
C SER A 11 -0.69 2.53 23.39
N VAL A 12 -0.31 3.81 23.42
CA VAL A 12 0.96 4.26 24.01
C VAL A 12 0.68 5.46 24.91
N SER A 13 1.55 5.66 25.90
CA SER A 13 1.55 6.87 26.72
C SER A 13 2.89 7.59 26.54
N LEU A 14 2.83 8.84 26.10
CA LEU A 14 3.99 9.68 25.80
C LEU A 14 3.93 10.97 26.64
N PRO A 15 5.09 11.57 26.97
CA PRO A 15 5.13 12.82 27.72
C PRO A 15 4.68 14.04 26.90
N ASP A 16 4.66 13.93 25.56
CA ASP A 16 4.15 14.96 24.65
C ASP A 16 2.73 14.59 24.18
N PRO A 17 1.70 15.35 24.61
CA PRO A 17 0.31 15.07 24.24
C PRO A 17 0.06 15.17 22.73
N LEU A 18 0.74 16.07 22.02
CA LEU A 18 0.54 16.24 20.57
C LEU A 18 1.03 14.99 19.82
N LEU A 19 2.18 14.45 20.22
CA LEU A 19 2.72 13.25 19.58
C LEU A 19 1.85 12.02 19.88
N GLU A 20 1.33 11.92 21.10
CA GLU A 20 0.38 10.86 21.49
C GLU A 20 -0.91 10.94 20.66
N ASP A 21 -1.48 12.14 20.49
CA ASP A 21 -2.67 12.35 19.66
C ASP A 21 -2.41 12.01 18.20
N LEU A 22 -1.24 12.39 17.67
CA LEU A 22 -0.82 12.04 16.30
C LEU A 22 -0.69 10.53 16.12
N TRP A 23 -0.18 9.81 17.12
CA TRP A 23 -0.12 8.35 17.09
C TRP A 23 -1.53 7.74 16.98
N HIS A 24 -2.43 8.15 17.88
CA HIS A 24 -3.79 7.61 17.93
C HIS A 24 -4.59 7.94 16.68
N ILE A 25 -4.53 9.17 16.16
CA ILE A 25 -5.30 9.56 14.96
C ILE A 25 -4.82 8.82 13.70
N ASN A 26 -3.51 8.57 13.57
CA ASN A 26 -2.98 7.81 12.43
C ASN A 26 -3.46 6.36 12.44
N LEU A 27 -3.38 5.69 13.59
CA LEU A 27 -3.85 4.30 13.73
C LEU A 27 -5.36 4.18 13.54
N TYR A 28 -6.11 5.14 14.08
CA TYR A 28 -7.55 5.21 13.89
C TYR A 28 -7.91 5.39 12.41
N ALA A 29 -7.25 6.31 11.71
CA ALA A 29 -7.51 6.60 10.31
C ALA A 29 -7.21 5.39 9.40
N ILE A 30 -6.08 4.68 9.63
CA ILE A 30 -5.77 3.50 8.82
C ILE A 30 -6.72 2.33 9.12
N ALA A 31 -7.10 2.11 10.37
CA ALA A 31 -8.06 1.07 10.73
C ALA A 31 -9.43 1.31 10.10
N CYS A 32 -9.96 2.53 10.18
CA CYS A 32 -11.20 2.91 9.53
C CYS A 32 -11.16 2.80 8.01
N SER A 33 -10.00 3.02 7.40
CA SER A 33 -9.87 3.03 5.94
C SER A 33 -9.54 1.67 5.34
N SER A 34 -9.11 0.70 6.14
CA SER A 34 -8.62 -0.60 5.66
C SER A 34 -9.51 -1.78 6.01
N GLU A 35 -10.35 -1.65 7.04
CA GLU A 35 -11.22 -2.74 7.47
C GLU A 35 -12.51 -2.83 6.63
N GLY A 36 -12.81 -4.02 6.10
CA GLY A 36 -14.10 -4.32 5.46
C GLY A 36 -14.31 -3.70 4.07
N GLY A 37 -13.27 -3.16 3.44
CA GLY A 37 -13.33 -2.60 2.09
C GLY A 37 -13.58 -3.68 1.03
N ARG A 38 -14.56 -3.46 0.14
CA ARG A 38 -14.86 -4.36 -1.00
C ARG A 38 -13.75 -4.38 -2.06
N MET A 39 -12.89 -3.36 -2.07
CA MET A 39 -11.75 -3.23 -2.98
C MET A 39 -10.51 -2.92 -2.14
N ALA A 40 -9.53 -3.84 -2.12
CA ALA A 40 -8.25 -3.62 -1.43
C ALA A 40 -7.55 -2.35 -1.95
N GLU A 41 -7.66 -2.09 -3.25
CA GLU A 41 -7.12 -0.90 -3.94
C GLU A 41 -7.73 0.44 -3.45
N GLN A 42 -8.86 0.39 -2.73
CA GLN A 42 -9.51 1.56 -2.12
C GLN A 42 -9.24 1.65 -0.61
N ALA A 43 -8.62 0.63 -0.02
CA ALA A 43 -8.19 0.69 1.36
C ALA A 43 -7.03 1.68 1.46
N CYS A 44 -7.16 2.69 2.32
CA CYS A 44 -6.13 3.70 2.56
C CYS A 44 -5.45 4.27 1.27
N GLY A 45 -6.25 4.86 0.37
CA GLY A 45 -5.72 5.65 -0.76
C GLY A 45 -4.82 6.82 -0.32
N LEU A 46 -4.33 7.63 -1.26
CA LEU A 46 -3.40 8.74 -0.92
C LEU A 46 -4.02 9.72 0.10
N ASN A 47 -5.34 9.89 0.08
CA ASN A 47 -6.09 10.69 1.07
C ASN A 47 -6.92 9.81 2.04
N GLY A 48 -6.61 8.51 2.15
CA GLY A 48 -7.46 7.54 2.82
C GLY A 48 -8.80 7.37 2.10
N LEU A 49 -9.89 7.24 2.87
CA LEU A 49 -11.27 7.22 2.34
C LEU A 49 -11.85 8.64 2.13
N TRP A 50 -11.08 9.70 2.41
CA TRP A 50 -11.59 11.06 2.56
C TRP A 50 -11.33 11.94 1.34
N ASP A 51 -11.85 11.52 0.20
CA ASP A 51 -11.77 12.28 -1.06
C ASP A 51 -12.89 13.33 -1.16
N ILE A 52 -12.63 14.53 -0.63
CA ILE A 52 -13.65 15.59 -0.49
C ILE A 52 -13.94 16.31 -1.82
N LYS A 53 -12.96 16.41 -2.73
CA LYS A 53 -13.12 17.16 -4.00
C LYS A 53 -12.55 16.39 -5.18
N GLN A 54 -13.35 16.24 -6.22
CA GLN A 54 -12.96 15.62 -7.48
C GLN A 54 -12.58 16.69 -8.54
N PRO A 55 -11.59 16.42 -9.42
CA PRO A 55 -10.70 15.26 -9.38
C PRO A 55 -9.72 15.35 -8.19
N THR A 56 -9.52 14.23 -7.50
CA THR A 56 -8.56 14.14 -6.41
C THR A 56 -7.16 14.32 -6.96
N LYS A 57 -6.28 14.96 -6.17
CA LYS A 57 -4.87 15.06 -6.56
C LYS A 57 -4.33 13.65 -6.70
N TRP A 58 -3.70 13.37 -7.84
CA TRP A 58 -3.12 12.05 -8.15
C TRP A 58 -4.15 10.90 -8.12
N GLY A 59 -5.44 11.21 -8.30
CA GLY A 59 -6.51 10.21 -8.36
C GLY A 59 -6.77 9.45 -7.05
N SER A 60 -6.14 9.84 -5.94
CA SER A 60 -6.17 9.11 -4.65
C SER A 60 -5.74 7.64 -4.76
N MET A 61 -5.00 7.29 -5.80
CA MET A 61 -4.57 5.93 -6.09
C MET A 61 -3.39 5.52 -5.19
N TRP A 62 -3.05 4.23 -5.24
CA TRP A 62 -1.85 3.71 -4.61
C TRP A 62 -0.61 4.00 -5.45
N TYR A 63 0.40 4.55 -4.78
CA TYR A 63 1.69 4.91 -5.34
C TYR A 63 2.79 4.07 -4.70
N TRP A 64 3.32 3.13 -5.47
CA TRP A 64 4.25 2.08 -5.03
C TRP A 64 5.72 2.52 -4.96
N ASP A 65 6.02 3.81 -5.06
CA ASP A 65 7.37 4.36 -5.00
C ASP A 65 7.74 4.94 -3.63
N VAL A 66 6.78 5.12 -2.72
CA VAL A 66 6.98 5.30 -1.26
C VAL A 66 5.65 5.47 -0.52
N ASN A 67 4.65 6.10 -1.15
CA ASN A 67 3.49 6.63 -0.43
C ASN A 67 2.66 5.54 0.23
N ILE A 68 2.33 4.49 -0.51
CA ILE A 68 1.50 3.42 0.05
C ILE A 68 2.27 2.61 1.09
N GLN A 69 3.58 2.42 0.89
CA GLN A 69 4.43 1.77 1.90
C GLN A 69 4.46 2.57 3.20
N ALA A 70 4.61 3.90 3.09
CA ALA A 70 4.66 4.80 4.24
C ALA A 70 3.37 4.79 5.05
N ALA A 71 2.22 4.70 4.38
CA ALA A 71 0.93 4.61 5.06
C ALA A 71 0.83 3.36 5.96
N PHE A 72 1.38 2.22 5.52
CA PHE A 72 1.25 0.94 6.23
C PHE A 72 2.38 0.64 7.24
N TRP A 73 3.49 1.37 7.24
CA TRP A 73 4.59 1.20 8.21
C TRP A 73 4.18 1.05 9.68
N PRO A 74 3.28 1.88 10.24
CA PRO A 74 2.96 1.78 11.67
C PRO A 74 2.35 0.42 12.05
N LEU A 75 1.58 -0.23 11.15
CA LEU A 75 0.85 -1.47 11.45
C LEU A 75 1.76 -2.64 11.87
N TYR A 76 2.98 -2.68 11.36
CA TYR A 76 3.97 -3.70 11.70
C TYR A 76 4.52 -3.55 13.11
N THR A 77 4.48 -2.33 13.68
CA THR A 77 4.92 -2.05 15.05
C THR A 77 3.79 -2.12 16.07
N THR A 78 2.55 -1.97 15.61
CA THR A 78 1.36 -1.91 16.47
C THR A 78 0.61 -3.24 16.59
N ASN A 79 1.23 -4.31 16.07
CA ASN A 79 0.68 -5.66 16.11
C ASN A 79 -0.71 -5.71 15.45
N HIS A 80 -0.95 -5.01 14.34
CA HIS A 80 -2.21 -5.04 13.58
C HIS A 80 -2.01 -5.67 12.19
N LEU A 81 -1.44 -6.88 12.17
CA LEU A 81 -1.10 -7.58 10.93
C LEU A 81 -2.33 -7.93 10.10
N GLU A 82 -3.48 -8.09 10.74
CA GLU A 82 -4.78 -8.28 10.07
C GLU A 82 -5.13 -7.12 9.13
N ILE A 83 -4.66 -5.90 9.43
CA ILE A 83 -4.86 -4.72 8.58
C ILE A 83 -3.78 -4.66 7.50
N ALA A 84 -2.55 -5.08 7.83
CA ALA A 84 -1.43 -5.13 6.90
C ALA A 84 -1.63 -6.18 5.79
N GLU A 85 -2.49 -7.19 6.00
CA GLU A 85 -2.84 -8.19 4.99
C GLU A 85 -3.43 -7.54 3.72
N VAL A 86 -4.22 -6.46 3.87
CA VAL A 86 -4.79 -5.73 2.73
C VAL A 86 -3.72 -5.16 1.81
N PHE A 87 -2.61 -4.68 2.38
CA PHE A 87 -1.46 -4.20 1.63
C PHE A 87 -0.74 -5.36 0.90
N HIS A 88 -0.62 -6.51 1.55
CA HIS A 88 -0.02 -7.70 0.96
C HIS A 88 -0.85 -8.23 -0.21
N ASP A 89 -2.15 -8.39 -0.02
CA ASP A 89 -3.08 -8.85 -1.05
C ASP A 89 -3.14 -7.87 -2.23
N GLY A 90 -3.15 -6.57 -1.93
CA GLY A 90 -3.10 -5.54 -2.96
C GLY A 90 -1.80 -5.61 -3.78
N LEU A 91 -0.65 -5.83 -3.14
CA LEU A 91 0.62 -6.03 -3.86
C LEU A 91 0.59 -7.28 -4.75
N LEU A 92 0.11 -8.41 -4.21
CA LEU A 92 0.04 -9.68 -4.94
C LEU A 92 -0.95 -9.65 -6.10
N SER A 93 -2.00 -8.82 -6.03
CA SER A 93 -2.95 -8.64 -7.12
C SER A 93 -2.32 -8.12 -8.42
N TYR A 94 -1.16 -7.45 -8.31
CA TYR A 94 -0.38 -6.94 -9.44
C TYR A 94 0.70 -7.92 -9.93
N ALA A 95 0.91 -9.07 -9.27
CA ALA A 95 2.01 -9.99 -9.60
C ALA A 95 1.94 -10.51 -11.04
N ASP A 96 0.77 -10.96 -11.50
CA ASP A 96 0.59 -11.49 -12.85
C ASP A 96 0.88 -10.44 -13.93
N GLU A 97 0.40 -9.21 -13.71
CA GLU A 97 0.63 -8.10 -14.63
C GLU A 97 2.09 -7.65 -14.60
N ALA A 98 2.71 -7.67 -13.43
CA ALA A 98 4.15 -7.45 -13.25
C ALA A 98 4.99 -8.43 -14.05
N GLU A 99 4.66 -9.72 -13.98
CA GLU A 99 5.36 -10.72 -14.77
C GLU A 99 5.14 -10.54 -16.28
N ARG A 100 3.90 -10.21 -16.70
CA ARG A 100 3.58 -9.95 -18.11
C ARG A 100 4.40 -8.78 -18.65
N MET A 101 4.48 -7.68 -17.89
CA MET A 101 5.30 -6.52 -18.23
C MET A 101 6.79 -6.87 -18.26
N ALA A 102 7.29 -7.60 -17.26
CA ALA A 102 8.69 -8.02 -17.20
C ALA A 102 9.10 -8.83 -18.44
N ARG A 103 8.27 -9.80 -18.85
CA ARG A 103 8.47 -10.59 -20.08
C ARG A 103 8.55 -9.71 -21.33
N ASN A 104 7.63 -8.76 -21.47
CA ASN A 104 7.56 -7.89 -22.65
C ASN A 104 8.73 -6.89 -22.75
N PHE A 105 9.15 -6.31 -21.62
CA PHE A 105 10.18 -5.26 -21.62
C PHE A 105 11.60 -5.79 -21.57
N THR A 106 11.83 -6.90 -20.87
CA THR A 106 13.20 -7.38 -20.62
C THR A 106 13.52 -8.69 -21.36
N GLY A 107 12.50 -9.45 -21.77
CA GLY A 107 12.67 -10.80 -22.31
C GLY A 107 12.93 -11.88 -21.24
N TRP A 108 12.94 -11.52 -19.95
CA TRP A 108 13.17 -12.44 -18.85
C TRP A 108 11.84 -12.99 -18.32
N THR A 109 11.74 -14.31 -18.21
CA THR A 109 10.69 -15.00 -17.45
C THR A 109 11.24 -15.25 -16.07
N ALA A 110 10.98 -14.38 -15.10
CA ALA A 110 11.50 -14.60 -13.76
C ALA A 110 10.42 -14.46 -12.69
N SER A 111 10.03 -15.62 -12.17
CA SER A 111 9.58 -15.92 -10.80
C SER A 111 10.58 -15.46 -9.70
N ARG A 112 11.55 -14.62 -10.05
CA ARG A 112 12.66 -14.10 -9.24
C ARG A 112 13.05 -12.65 -9.60
N ALA A 113 12.24 -11.95 -10.38
CA ALA A 113 12.43 -10.52 -10.55
C ALA A 113 12.09 -9.83 -9.23
N ILE A 114 13.02 -9.06 -8.66
CA ILE A 114 12.64 -8.03 -7.71
C ILE A 114 11.81 -7.04 -8.53
N ILE A 115 10.49 -7.08 -8.32
CA ILE A 115 9.55 -6.15 -8.93
C ILE A 115 9.87 -4.77 -8.34
N ARG A 116 10.73 -4.01 -9.02
CA ARG A 116 10.95 -2.61 -8.70
C ARG A 116 9.84 -1.83 -9.37
N MET A 117 8.73 -1.68 -8.65
CA MET A 117 7.67 -0.76 -9.03
C MET A 117 8.23 0.66 -8.97
N ARG A 118 8.34 1.31 -10.12
CA ARG A 118 8.74 2.71 -10.24
C ARG A 118 7.51 3.48 -10.68
N CYS A 119 7.09 4.51 -9.95
CA CYS A 119 5.95 5.34 -10.35
C CYS A 119 6.17 5.90 -11.77
N THR A 120 5.35 5.43 -12.70
CA THR A 120 5.23 5.95 -14.06
C THR A 120 3.82 5.57 -14.50
N THR A 121 3.06 6.56 -14.94
CA THR A 121 1.67 6.37 -15.36
C THR A 121 1.66 5.54 -16.64
N VAL A 122 1.23 4.28 -16.57
CA VAL A 122 0.94 3.50 -17.78
C VAL A 122 -0.53 3.72 -18.13
N SER A 123 -0.79 4.68 -19.00
CA SER A 123 -2.13 4.90 -19.57
C SER A 123 -2.30 3.99 -20.79
N GLY A 124 -3.19 2.99 -20.70
CA GLY A 124 -3.54 2.12 -21.82
C GLY A 124 -4.94 1.50 -21.66
N PRO A 125 -5.62 1.11 -22.76
CA PRO A 125 -6.93 0.48 -22.69
C PRO A 125 -6.83 -0.85 -21.93
N GLY A 126 -7.54 -0.97 -20.80
CA GLY A 126 -7.53 -2.18 -19.97
C GLY A 126 -6.51 -2.19 -18.81
N ALA A 127 -5.72 -1.13 -18.63
CA ALA A 127 -4.91 -0.98 -17.43
C ALA A 127 -5.82 -0.70 -16.24
N ARG A 128 -5.97 -1.68 -15.32
CA ARG A 128 -6.49 -1.39 -13.96
C ARG A 128 -5.61 -0.30 -13.37
N ASN A 129 -6.21 0.74 -12.79
CA ASN A 129 -5.62 1.89 -12.11
C ASN A 129 -4.26 1.61 -11.45
N PHE A 130 -3.19 1.56 -12.24
CA PHE A 130 -1.86 1.16 -11.82
C PHE A 130 -0.93 2.32 -12.10
N CYS A 131 -0.49 3.00 -11.04
CA CYS A 131 0.52 4.03 -11.14
C CYS A 131 1.91 3.43 -10.85
N GLY A 132 2.50 2.84 -11.89
CA GLY A 132 3.82 2.24 -11.85
C GLY A 132 4.22 1.69 -13.22
N THR A 133 5.51 1.75 -13.56
CA THR A 133 6.14 0.78 -14.45
C THR A 133 6.73 -0.28 -13.55
N ILE A 134 6.38 -1.53 -13.80
CA ILE A 134 7.14 -2.67 -13.27
C ILE A 134 8.49 -2.66 -13.98
N THR A 135 9.52 -2.16 -13.30
CA THR A 135 10.89 -2.36 -13.76
C THR A 135 11.39 -3.62 -13.09
N ALA A 136 11.39 -4.75 -13.80
CA ALA A 136 12.05 -5.94 -13.31
C ALA A 136 13.56 -5.66 -13.29
N THR A 137 14.17 -5.62 -12.10
CA THR A 137 15.62 -5.63 -11.99
C THR A 137 16.01 -7.05 -11.64
N ALA A 138 16.60 -7.77 -12.60
CA ALA A 138 17.15 -9.09 -12.33
C ALA A 138 18.42 -8.92 -11.49
N TRP A 139 18.47 -9.52 -10.31
CA TRP A 139 19.71 -9.65 -9.57
C TRP A 139 20.43 -10.90 -10.08
N THR A 140 21.47 -10.71 -10.89
CA THR A 140 22.38 -11.80 -11.30
C THR A 140 23.36 -12.04 -10.15
N GLY A 141 22.90 -12.75 -9.13
CA GLY A 141 23.80 -13.36 -8.17
C GLY A 141 24.67 -14.37 -8.89
N ASN A 142 25.92 -14.00 -9.19
CA ASN A 142 26.92 -14.99 -9.56
C ASN A 142 27.20 -15.86 -8.33
N SER A 143 26.74 -17.10 -8.38
CA SER A 143 27.28 -18.22 -7.59
C SER A 143 28.17 -19.05 -8.50
#